data_AF-A0A951ZHI9-F1
#
_entry.id   AF-A0A951ZHI9-F1
#
_cell.length_a   1.000
_cell.length_b   1.000
_cell.length_c   1.000
_cell.angle_alpha   90.00
_cell.angle_beta   90.00
_cell.angle_gamma   90.00
#
_symmetry.space_group_name_H-M   'P 1'
#
loop_
_entity.id
_entity.type
_entity.pdbx_description
1 polymer ?
#
loop_
_entity_poly.entity_id
_entity_poly.type
_entity_poly.pdbx_seq_one_letter_code
_entity_poly.pdbx_strand_id
1 'polypeptide(L)' 'RSRYESEPPRGEVVILVEGGEAPALDEAALRERAAMLRAQGLSARDVVRVLMEDDGAPRNLAYRLAHD' A
#
# COMPACT_ATOMS: atom_id res chain seq x y z
N ARG A 1 10.04 -28.80 -17.11
CA ARG A 1 8.94 -28.08 -17.76
C ARG A 1 7.67 -28.39 -16.98
N SER A 2 6.96 -27.37 -16.47
CA SER A 2 5.83 -27.59 -15.57
C SER A 2 4.60 -27.99 -16.37
N ARG A 3 3.91 -29.07 -15.95
CA ARG A 3 2.71 -29.64 -16.60
C ARG A 3 1.57 -28.61 -16.81
N TYR A 4 1.57 -27.53 -16.04
CA TYR A 4 0.55 -26.48 -16.09
C TYR A 4 0.83 -25.35 -17.08
N GLU A 5 1.95 -25.39 -17.83
CA GLU A 5 2.24 -24.40 -18.89
C GLU A 5 1.37 -24.61 -20.13
N SER A 6 0.99 -25.86 -20.44
CA SER A 6 0.26 -26.24 -21.67
C SER A 6 -1.17 -26.73 -21.43
N GLU A 7 -1.51 -27.08 -20.19
CA GLU A 7 -2.85 -27.54 -19.81
C GLU A 7 -3.33 -26.76 -18.58
N PRO A 8 -4.44 -26.00 -18.67
CA PRO A 8 -4.98 -25.30 -17.52
C PRO A 8 -5.42 -26.33 -16.46
N PRO A 9 -5.08 -26.11 -15.18
CA PRO A 9 -5.50 -27.01 -14.11
C PRO A 9 -7.04 -27.06 -14.06
N ARG A 10 -7.60 -28.27 -14.00
CA ARG A 10 -9.03 -28.50 -13.82
C ARG A 10 -9.29 -28.81 -12.35
N GLY A 11 -10.11 -28.01 -11.67
CA GLY A 11 -10.47 -28.20 -10.26
C GLY A 11 -10.64 -26.88 -9.50
N GLU A 12 -10.90 -26.98 -8.20
CA GLU A 12 -10.93 -25.84 -7.28
C GLU A 12 -9.54 -25.62 -6.68
N VAL A 13 -9.13 -24.36 -6.52
CA VAL A 13 -7.88 -23.98 -5.87
C VAL A 13 -8.23 -23.13 -4.65
N VAL A 14 -7.81 -23.59 -3.47
CA VAL A 14 -7.90 -22.82 -2.23
C VAL A 14 -6.55 -22.19 -1.94
N ILE A 15 -6.49 -20.86 -1.92
CA ILE A 15 -5.31 -20.11 -1.49
C ILE A 15 -5.54 -19.65 -0.06
N LEU A 16 -4.73 -20.15 0.87
CA LEU A 16 -4.70 -19.63 2.24
C LEU A 16 -3.65 -18.53 2.32
N VAL A 17 -4.08 -17.31 2.66
CA VAL A 17 -3.19 -16.17 2.89
C VAL A 17 -3.15 -15.90 4.39
N GLU A 18 -1.97 -15.99 4.99
CA GLU A 18 -1.74 -15.57 6.37
C GLU A 18 -1.44 -14.07 6.42
N GLY A 19 -1.85 -13.40 7.50
CA GLY A 19 -1.46 -12.02 7.73
C GLY A 19 0.03 -11.93 8.04
N GLY A 20 0.77 -11.19 7.22
CA GLY A 20 2.15 -10.79 7.52
C GLY A 20 2.20 -9.43 8.22
N GLU A 21 3.30 -9.17 8.95
CA GLU A 21 3.57 -7.83 9.46
C GLU A 21 3.93 -6.92 8.29
N ALA A 22 3.16 -5.83 8.10
CA ALA A 22 3.49 -4.85 7.08
C ALA A 22 4.79 -4.14 7.49
N PRO A 23 5.82 -4.10 6.62
CA PRO A 23 7.03 -3.36 6.94
C PRO A 23 6.67 -1.88 7.14
N ALA A 24 7.15 -1.30 8.23
CA ALA A 24 7.00 0.13 8.48
C ALA A 24 7.59 0.90 7.28
N LEU A 25 6.80 1.79 6.69
CA LEU A 25 7.28 2.62 5.60
C LEU A 25 8.29 3.63 6.15
N ASP A 26 9.43 3.74 5.49
CA ASP A 26 10.36 4.83 5.75
C ASP A 26 9.83 6.16 5.18
N GLU A 27 10.52 7.26 5.46
CA GLU A 27 10.10 8.57 4.99
C GLU A 27 10.07 8.68 3.45
N ALA A 28 10.95 7.96 2.74
CA ALA A 28 10.99 7.99 1.28
C ALA A 28 9.75 7.31 0.69
N ALA A 29 9.39 6.12 1.19
CA ALA A 29 8.20 5.40 0.81
C ALA A 29 6.92 6.17 1.18
N LEU A 30 6.86 6.81 2.35
CA LEU A 30 5.75 7.67 2.74
C LEU A 30 5.59 8.88 1.80
N ARG A 31 6.69 9.45 1.30
CA ARG A 31 6.66 10.56 0.33
C ARG A 31 6.10 10.11 -1.02
N GLU A 32 6.55 8.97 -1.53
CA GLU A 32 6.00 8.39 -2.77
C GLU A 32 4.52 8.06 -2.63
N ARG A 33 4.13 7.50 -1.48
CA ARG A 33 2.74 7.23 -1.12
C ARG A 33 1.90 8.51 -1.12
N ALA A 34 2.38 9.58 -0.50
CA ALA A 34 1.70 10.88 -0.48
C ALA A 34 1.54 11.48 -1.89
N ALA A 35 2.55 11.35 -2.75
CA ALA A 35 2.49 11.80 -4.15
C ALA A 35 1.42 11.02 -4.94
N MET A 36 1.36 9.69 -4.76
CA MET A 36 0.37 8.84 -5.42
C MET A 36 -1.06 9.17 -4.98
N LEU A 37 -1.30 9.37 -3.67
CA LEU A 37 -2.62 9.73 -3.15
C LEU A 37 -3.09 11.09 -3.69
N ARG A 38 -2.18 12.06 -3.82
CA ARG A 38 -2.50 13.35 -4.47
C ARG A 38 -2.79 13.21 -5.95
N ALA A 39 -2.03 12.37 -6.68
CA ALA A 39 -2.30 12.09 -8.09
C ALA A 39 -3.67 11.42 -8.31
N GLN A 40 -4.18 10.72 -7.30
CA GLN A 40 -5.55 10.17 -7.29
C GLN A 40 -6.63 11.23 -6.95
N GLY A 41 -6.24 12.48 -6.65
CA GLY A 41 -7.15 13.59 -6.37
C GLY A 41 -7.59 13.70 -4.92
N LEU A 42 -6.95 12.99 -3.98
CA LEU A 42 -7.29 13.10 -2.56
C LEU A 42 -6.93 14.48 -2.01
N SER A 43 -7.77 14.98 -1.10
CA SER A 43 -7.47 16.23 -0.39
C SER A 43 -6.28 16.05 0.55
N ALA A 44 -5.57 17.13 0.88
CA ALA A 44 -4.46 17.06 1.84
C ALA A 44 -4.89 16.45 3.19
N ARG A 45 -6.13 16.71 3.63
CA ARG A 45 -6.71 16.09 4.83
C ARG A 45 -6.84 14.58 4.69
N ASP A 46 -7.30 14.09 3.54
CA ASP A 46 -7.43 12.65 3.28
C ASP A 46 -6.07 11.97 3.15
N VAL A 47 -5.09 12.65 2.54
CA VAL A 47 -3.70 12.17 2.47
C VAL A 47 -3.12 12.01 3.87
N VAL A 48 -3.24 13.03 4.74
CA VAL A 48 -2.78 12.92 6.14
C VAL A 48 -3.44 11.74 6.85
N ARG A 49 -4.75 11.58 6.67
CA ARG A 49 -5.51 10.50 7.30
C ARG A 49 -5.00 9.13 6.87
N VAL A 50 -4.85 8.89 5.56
CA VAL A 50 -4.34 7.62 5.02
C VAL A 50 -2.92 7.35 5.51
N LEU A 51 -2.02 8.34 5.45
CA LEU A 51 -0.65 8.18 5.91
C LEU A 51 -0.57 7.80 7.39
N MET A 52 -1.46 8.31 8.23
CA MET A 52 -1.49 7.99 9.66
C MET A 52 -2.16 6.64 9.97
N GLU A 53 -3.34 6.41 9.39
CA GLU A 53 -4.20 5.26 9.72
C GLU A 53 -3.72 3.98 9.04
N ASP A 54 -3.34 4.07 7.77
CA ASP A 54 -3.03 2.90 6.93
C ASP A 54 -1.52 2.63 6.86
N ASP A 55 -0.72 3.71 6.86
CA ASP A 55 0.74 3.64 6.66
C ASP A 55 1.56 3.86 7.95
N GLY A 56 0.89 4.17 9.07
CA GLY A 56 1.54 4.30 10.39
C GLY A 56 2.44 5.54 10.56
N ALA A 57 2.32 6.53 9.67
CA ALA A 57 3.16 7.72 9.72
C ALA A 57 2.86 8.57 10.98
N PRO A 58 3.90 9.10 11.66
CA PRO A 58 3.71 10.09 12.70
C PRO A 58 2.97 11.32 12.16
N ARG A 59 2.03 11.87 12.95
CA ARG A 59 1.19 13.02 12.56
C ARG A 59 1.98 14.16 11.91
N ASN A 60 3.09 14.58 12.51
CA ASN A 60 3.89 15.69 12.01
C ASN A 60 4.55 15.39 10.65
N LEU A 61 4.92 14.13 10.42
CA LEU A 61 5.46 13.69 9.14
C LEU A 61 4.34 13.63 8.08
N ALA A 62 3.20 13.02 8.41
CA ALA A 62 2.03 12.95 7.52
C ALA A 62 1.58 14.34 7.06
N TYR A 63 1.47 15.30 7.98
CA TYR A 63 1.12 16.69 7.64
C TYR A 63 2.11 17.34 6.69
N ARG A 64 3.41 17.17 6.91
CA ARG A 64 4.45 17.73 6.04
C ARG A 64 4.37 17.12 4.63
N LEU A 65 4.35 15.79 4.53
CA LEU A 65 4.28 15.09 3.25
C LEU A 65 3.00 15.34 2.46
N ALA A 66 1.88 15.65 3.13
CA ALA A 66 0.63 15.98 2.47
C ALA A 66 0.61 17.39 1.83
N HIS A 67 1.50 18.29 2.27
CA HIS A 67 1.58 19.68 1.79
C HIS A 67 2.83 20.01 0.97
N ASP A 68 3.80 19.09 0.91
CA ASP A 68 4.97 19.14 0.02
C ASP A 68 4.56 18.94 -1.46
#